data_AF-D8UHA7-F1
#
_entry.id   AF-D8UHA7-F1
#
_cell.length_a   1.000
_cell.length_b   1.000
_cell.length_c   1.000
_cell.angle_alpha   90.00
_cell.angle_beta   90.00
_cell.angle_gamma   90.00
#
_symmetry.space_group_name_H-M   'P 1'
#
loop_
_entity.id
_entity.type
_entity.pdbx_description
1 polymer ?
#
loop_
_entity_poly.entity_id
_entity_poly.type
_entity_poly.pdbx_seq_one_letter_code
_entity_poly.pdbx_strand_id
1 'polypeptide(L)'
;MSATLGKDTGTITQYIQPSFVKERLTGNHCSQFEMNNLPSHKYETLPIKHGHLPGYMGHVPGGMGAIAQRKAQSALHTQNHLATSSSLPRGGPQTDMALVDLRPEQRSLAKVYMYAEGAKTDFLKFPTPQTFDHRRS
;
A
#
# COMPACT_ATOMS: atom_id res chain seq x y z
N MET A 1 23.65 12.99 9.18
CA MET A 1 22.26 12.54 8.95
C MET A 1 22.33 11.34 8.01
N SER A 2 21.90 10.16 8.44
CA SER A 2 21.94 8.93 7.63
C SER A 2 20.70 8.85 6.75
N ALA A 3 20.86 8.74 5.44
CA ALA A 3 19.76 8.65 4.48
C ALA A 3 19.48 7.18 4.15
N THR A 4 18.22 6.77 4.05
CA THR A 4 17.87 5.37 3.79
C THR A 4 17.34 5.20 2.38
N LEU A 5 17.89 4.24 1.64
CA LEU A 5 17.44 3.89 0.30
C LEU A 5 16.08 3.19 0.38
N GLY A 6 15.08 3.75 -0.33
CA GLY A 6 13.82 3.06 -0.59
C GLY A 6 14.10 1.80 -1.40
N LYS A 7 13.80 0.64 -0.82
CA LYS A 7 13.96 -0.66 -1.51
C LYS A 7 13.19 -0.56 -2.85
N ASP A 8 13.88 -0.87 -3.95
CA ASP A 8 13.37 -0.98 -5.32
C ASP A 8 12.97 0.31 -6.07
N THR A 9 12.83 1.46 -5.39
CA THR A 9 12.44 2.73 -6.05
C THR A 9 13.62 3.58 -6.51
N GLY A 10 14.78 3.40 -5.88
CA GLY A 10 15.98 4.22 -6.12
C GLY A 10 15.93 5.61 -5.47
N THR A 11 14.85 5.94 -4.76
CA THR A 11 14.67 7.23 -4.11
C THR A 11 15.18 7.18 -2.66
N ILE A 12 15.94 8.21 -2.27
CA ILE A 12 16.56 8.31 -0.95
C ILE A 12 15.88 9.43 -0.16
N THR A 13 15.42 9.09 1.04
CA THR A 13 14.79 10.04 1.97
C THR A 13 15.39 9.92 3.37
N GLN A 14 15.17 10.92 4.21
CA GLN A 14 15.59 10.87 5.62
C GLN A 14 14.84 9.76 6.39
N TYR A 15 13.56 9.59 6.11
CA TYR A 15 12.70 8.59 6.75
C TYR A 15 12.51 7.38 5.84
N ILE A 16 12.37 6.21 6.46
CA ILE A 16 12.05 4.95 5.79
C ILE A 16 10.54 4.86 5.62
N GLN A 17 10.09 4.35 4.47
CA GLN A 17 8.68 3.99 4.29
C GLN A 17 8.25 2.95 5.35
N PRO A 18 7.04 3.07 5.94
CA PRO A 18 6.51 2.06 6.86
C PRO A 18 6.50 0.66 6.24
N SER A 19 6.70 -0.39 7.05
CA SER A 19 6.78 -1.78 6.55
C SER A 19 5.53 -2.20 5.77
N PHE A 20 4.34 -1.79 6.23
CA PHE A 20 3.07 -2.12 5.58
C PHE A 20 2.92 -1.53 4.16
N VAL A 21 3.75 -0.55 3.81
CA VAL A 21 3.86 0.03 2.45
C VAL A 21 5.05 -0.58 1.72
N LYS A 22 6.23 -0.59 2.36
CA LYS A 22 7.50 -1.01 1.76
C LYS A 22 7.49 -2.46 1.29
N GLU A 23 6.80 -3.35 2.00
CA GLU A 23 6.74 -4.77 1.67
C GLU A 23 5.89 -5.08 0.42
N ARG A 24 5.10 -4.10 -0.06
CA ARG A 24 4.06 -4.31 -1.08
C ARG A 24 4.11 -3.29 -2.22
N LEU A 25 5.27 -2.69 -2.48
CA LEU A 25 5.46 -1.77 -3.60
C LEU A 25 5.36 -2.51 -4.96
N THR A 26 4.65 -1.91 -5.90
CA THR A 26 4.53 -2.39 -7.29
C THR A 26 5.65 -1.83 -8.16
N GLY A 27 5.93 -2.48 -9.31
CA GLY A 27 6.93 -2.03 -10.27
C GLY A 27 6.66 -0.65 -10.90
N ASN A 28 5.44 -0.13 -10.71
CA ASN A 28 5.07 1.22 -11.12
C ASN A 28 5.72 2.32 -10.28
N HIS A 29 6.13 2.02 -9.03
CA HIS A 29 6.81 2.94 -8.14
C HIS A 29 8.32 2.90 -8.40
N CYS A 30 8.77 3.72 -9.34
CA CYS A 30 10.19 3.80 -9.71
C CYS A 30 10.58 5.25 -10.04
N SER A 31 11.86 5.55 -9.83
CA SER A 31 12.45 6.85 -10.21
C SER A 31 12.75 6.95 -11.71
N GLN A 32 13.02 5.82 -12.37
CA GLN A 32 13.35 5.77 -13.80
C GLN A 32 12.55 4.69 -14.52
N PHE A 33 11.99 5.05 -15.67
CA PHE A 33 11.26 4.13 -16.54
C PHE A 33 12.21 3.30 -17.41
N GLU A 34 11.82 2.06 -17.67
CA GLU A 34 12.42 1.22 -18.69
C GLU A 34 11.81 1.58 -20.05
N MET A 35 12.31 2.65 -20.66
CA MET A 35 11.73 3.22 -21.90
C MET A 35 11.63 2.22 -23.05
N ASN A 36 12.53 1.24 -23.09
CA ASN A 36 12.56 0.20 -24.12
C ASN A 36 11.46 -0.87 -23.97
N ASN A 37 10.82 -0.97 -22.79
CA ASN A 37 9.94 -2.10 -22.44
C ASN A 37 8.74 -1.65 -21.60
N LEU A 38 8.08 -0.58 -22.04
CA LEU A 38 6.87 -0.07 -21.39
C LEU A 38 5.71 -1.09 -21.44
N PRO A 39 5.45 -1.78 -22.58
CA PRO A 39 4.45 -2.84 -22.64
C PRO A 39 4.96 -4.14 -22.00
N SER A 40 4.96 -4.22 -20.66
CA SER A 40 5.50 -5.37 -19.92
C SER A 40 4.67 -5.73 -18.68
N HIS A 41 4.95 -6.91 -18.12
CA HIS A 41 4.33 -7.34 -16.85
C HIS A 41 4.81 -6.51 -15.65
N LYS A 42 5.98 -5.87 -15.74
CA LYS A 42 6.53 -4.99 -14.70
C LYS A 42 5.64 -3.79 -14.41
N TYR A 43 5.02 -3.23 -15.45
CA TYR A 43 4.09 -2.09 -15.37
C TYR A 43 2.63 -2.51 -15.50
N GLU A 44 2.34 -3.83 -15.45
CA GLU A 44 0.99 -4.40 -15.56
C GLU A 44 0.21 -3.96 -16.81
N THR A 45 0.91 -3.60 -17.88
CA THR A 45 0.32 -3.13 -19.14
C THR A 45 -0.11 -4.29 -20.05
N LEU A 46 0.42 -5.49 -19.81
CA LEU A 46 0.01 -6.73 -20.49
C LEU A 46 -1.20 -7.37 -19.79
N PRO A 47 -1.91 -8.32 -20.44
CA PRO A 47 -2.95 -9.09 -19.79
C PRO A 47 -2.44 -9.80 -18.52
N ILE A 48 -3.19 -9.67 -17.44
CA ILE A 48 -2.83 -10.22 -16.13
C ILE A 48 -3.52 -11.58 -16.00
N LYS A 49 -2.73 -12.65 -15.86
CA LYS A 49 -3.27 -14.02 -15.65
C LYS A 49 -3.99 -14.13 -14.30
N HIS A 50 -3.54 -13.38 -13.31
CA HIS A 50 -4.04 -13.42 -11.93
C HIS A 50 -4.97 -12.23 -11.72
N GLY A 51 -6.27 -12.49 -11.77
CA GLY A 51 -7.31 -11.48 -11.70
C GLY A 51 -8.60 -11.98 -12.35
N HIS A 52 -9.70 -11.30 -12.07
CA HIS A 52 -10.99 -11.68 -12.61
C HIS A 52 -11.29 -10.91 -13.90
N LEU A 53 -11.96 -11.56 -14.85
CA LEU A 53 -12.49 -10.91 -16.05
C LEU A 53 -13.49 -9.80 -15.65
N PRO A 54 -13.65 -8.74 -16.46
CA PRO A 54 -14.59 -7.65 -16.19
C PRO A 54 -16.00 -8.14 -15.81
N GLY A 55 -16.51 -9.15 -16.51
CA GLY A 55 -17.85 -9.75 -16.28
C GLY A 55 -17.95 -10.80 -15.17
N TYR A 56 -16.88 -11.08 -14.42
CA TYR A 56 -16.94 -12.05 -13.33
C TYR A 56 -17.88 -11.56 -12.20
N MET A 57 -18.89 -12.36 -11.85
CA MET A 57 -19.90 -12.02 -10.84
C MET A 57 -19.66 -12.68 -9.49
N GLY A 58 -18.59 -13.46 -9.33
CA GLY A 58 -18.24 -14.06 -8.04
C GLY A 58 -17.66 -13.04 -7.07
N HIS A 59 -17.59 -13.44 -5.80
CA HIS A 59 -16.99 -12.63 -4.76
C HIS A 59 -15.47 -12.49 -4.95
N VAL A 60 -14.96 -11.27 -4.79
CA VAL A 60 -13.53 -10.97 -4.76
C VAL A 60 -13.23 -10.32 -3.42
N PRO A 61 -12.31 -10.88 -2.60
CA PRO A 61 -11.85 -10.20 -1.40
C PRO A 61 -11.34 -8.79 -1.74
N GLY A 62 -11.65 -7.81 -0.91
CA GLY A 62 -11.27 -6.39 -1.10
C GLY A 62 -12.08 -5.62 -2.15
N GLY A 63 -13.35 -5.96 -2.36
CA GLY A 63 -14.26 -5.24 -3.26
C GLY A 63 -14.32 -3.71 -3.09
N MET A 64 -13.92 -3.18 -1.92
CA MET A 64 -13.81 -1.72 -1.63
C MET A 64 -12.38 -1.26 -1.31
N GLY A 65 -11.38 -2.14 -1.42
CA GLY A 65 -10.00 -1.83 -1.03
C GLY A 65 -9.29 -0.94 -2.06
N ALA A 66 -9.50 -1.19 -3.35
CA ALA A 66 -8.91 -0.40 -4.42
C ALA A 66 -9.89 0.68 -4.92
N ILE A 67 -9.40 1.91 -5.11
CA ILE A 67 -10.26 3.08 -5.38
C ILE A 67 -10.16 3.65 -6.80
N ALA A 68 -9.16 3.28 -7.60
CA ALA A 68 -9.01 3.76 -8.99
C ALA A 68 -8.20 2.81 -9.89
N GLN A 69 -8.58 1.53 -9.93
CA GLN A 69 -7.87 0.51 -10.70
C GLN A 69 -8.86 -0.36 -11.49
N ARG A 70 -8.42 -0.92 -12.62
CA ARG A 70 -9.25 -1.87 -13.37
C ARG A 70 -9.39 -3.19 -12.58
N LYS A 71 -10.51 -3.89 -12.77
CA LYS A 71 -10.88 -5.10 -11.99
C LYS A 71 -9.78 -6.17 -11.88
N ALA A 72 -9.01 -6.39 -12.95
CA ALA A 72 -7.90 -7.33 -12.93
C ALA A 72 -6.75 -6.86 -12.01
N GLN A 73 -6.41 -5.57 -12.04
CA GLN A 73 -5.36 -4.99 -11.19
C GLN A 73 -5.80 -4.92 -9.72
N SER A 74 -7.04 -4.50 -9.45
CA SER A 74 -7.55 -4.43 -8.08
C SER A 74 -7.56 -5.80 -7.41
N ALA A 75 -7.94 -6.85 -8.15
CA ALA A 75 -7.91 -8.23 -7.67
C ALA A 75 -6.47 -8.71 -7.38
N LEU A 76 -5.54 -8.45 -8.31
CA LEU A 76 -4.12 -8.78 -8.14
C LEU A 76 -3.53 -8.11 -6.89
N HIS A 77 -3.69 -6.80 -6.77
CA HIS A 77 -3.13 -6.03 -5.65
C HIS A 77 -3.74 -6.42 -4.32
N THR A 78 -5.05 -6.69 -4.28
CA THR A 78 -5.68 -7.18 -3.05
C THR A 78 -5.19 -8.56 -2.68
N GLN A 79 -5.04 -9.47 -3.65
CA GLN A 79 -4.52 -10.80 -3.38
C GLN A 79 -3.09 -10.72 -2.82
N ASN A 80 -2.23 -9.88 -3.39
CA ASN A 80 -0.88 -9.64 -2.88
C ASN A 80 -0.89 -9.04 -1.47
N HIS A 81 -1.79 -8.08 -1.21
CA HIS A 81 -1.98 -7.49 0.11
C HIS A 81 -2.30 -8.55 1.17
N LEU A 82 -3.25 -9.44 0.87
CA LEU A 82 -3.66 -10.52 1.78
C LEU A 82 -2.58 -11.61 1.92
N ALA A 83 -1.92 -11.97 0.82
CA ALA A 83 -0.89 -13.00 0.79
C ALA A 83 0.33 -12.65 1.65
N THR A 84 0.69 -11.37 1.70
CA THR A 84 1.83 -10.85 2.48
C THR A 84 1.40 -10.25 3.82
N SER A 85 0.10 -10.17 4.13
CA SER A 85 -0.37 -9.60 5.39
C SER A 85 0.12 -10.37 6.63
N SER A 86 0.53 -11.63 6.47
CA SER A 86 1.03 -12.46 7.57
C SER A 86 2.43 -12.08 8.05
N SER A 87 3.25 -11.41 7.22
CA SER A 87 4.56 -10.88 7.65
C SER A 87 4.46 -9.58 8.45
N LEU A 88 3.28 -8.94 8.43
CA LEU A 88 3.03 -7.67 9.11
C LEU A 88 2.52 -7.88 10.55
N PRO A 89 2.70 -6.88 11.44
CA PRO A 89 2.12 -6.93 12.78
C PRO A 89 0.60 -7.14 12.75
N ARG A 90 0.07 -7.90 13.72
CA ARG A 90 -1.38 -8.03 13.89
C ARG A 90 -2.03 -6.67 14.10
N GLY A 91 -3.18 -6.46 13.45
CA GLY A 91 -3.86 -5.16 13.44
C GLY A 91 -3.14 -4.12 12.57
N GLY A 92 -2.35 -4.56 11.59
CA GLY A 92 -1.73 -3.69 10.60
C GLY A 92 -2.78 -2.89 9.81
N PRO A 93 -2.36 -1.78 9.15
CA PRO A 93 -3.27 -0.95 8.40
C PRO A 93 -3.96 -1.72 7.28
N GLN A 94 -5.26 -1.45 7.12
CA GLN A 94 -6.11 -2.12 6.13
C GLN A 94 -5.80 -1.70 4.68
N THR A 95 -5.27 -0.48 4.49
CA THR A 95 -4.93 0.06 3.16
C THR A 95 -3.47 -0.18 2.81
N ASP A 96 -3.13 0.04 1.54
CA ASP A 96 -1.79 -0.11 0.98
C ASP A 96 -1.58 0.81 -0.22
N MET A 97 -0.33 1.22 -0.48
CA MET A 97 0.03 2.09 -1.60
C MET A 97 -0.29 1.45 -2.95
N ALA A 98 -0.28 0.11 -3.03
CA ALA A 98 -0.67 -0.60 -4.23
C ALA A 98 -2.19 -0.61 -4.50
N LEU A 99 -3.04 -0.27 -3.51
CA LEU A 99 -4.51 -0.25 -3.65
C LEU A 99 -5.05 1.16 -3.93
N VAL A 100 -4.34 2.17 -3.44
CA VAL A 100 -4.63 3.58 -3.70
C VAL A 100 -4.28 3.93 -5.17
N ASP A 101 -4.84 5.03 -5.66
CA ASP A 101 -4.56 5.54 -7.00
C ASP A 101 -3.09 5.94 -7.14
N LEU A 102 -2.45 5.50 -8.23
CA LEU A 102 -1.07 5.89 -8.53
C LEU A 102 -1.05 7.28 -9.16
N ARG A 103 -0.86 8.28 -8.31
CA ARG A 103 -0.75 9.67 -8.73
C ARG A 103 0.60 10.00 -9.38
N PRO A 104 0.63 10.73 -10.52
CA PRO A 104 1.88 11.16 -11.15
C PRO A 104 2.85 11.85 -10.19
N GLU A 105 2.34 12.65 -9.26
CA GLU A 105 3.10 13.41 -8.28
C GLU A 105 3.84 12.53 -7.26
N GLN A 106 3.37 11.31 -7.06
CA GLN A 106 3.81 10.42 -5.98
C GLN A 106 4.52 9.17 -6.48
N ARG A 107 4.48 8.89 -7.79
CA ARG A 107 5.14 7.72 -8.42
C ARG A 107 6.61 7.56 -8.01
N SER A 108 7.33 8.68 -7.87
CA SER A 108 8.74 8.70 -7.48
C SER A 108 9.02 8.35 -6.02
N LEU A 109 7.99 8.29 -5.16
CA LEU A 109 8.11 8.05 -3.72
C LEU A 109 9.15 8.95 -3.02
N ALA A 110 9.26 10.21 -3.47
CA ALA A 110 10.17 11.22 -2.91
C ALA A 110 9.88 11.62 -1.46
N LYS A 111 8.71 11.27 -0.92
CA LYS A 111 8.31 11.51 0.46
C LYS A 111 7.63 10.26 1.02
N VAL A 112 7.43 10.25 2.35
CA VAL A 112 6.59 9.24 3.00
C VAL A 112 5.13 9.68 2.88
N TYR A 113 4.46 9.21 1.85
CA TYR A 113 3.10 9.67 1.50
C TYR A 113 1.99 8.97 2.28
N MET A 114 2.18 7.69 2.64
CA MET A 114 1.23 6.89 3.40
C MET A 114 1.90 6.43 4.69
N TYR A 115 1.41 6.91 5.83
CA TYR A 115 1.99 6.63 7.14
C TYR A 115 0.99 6.78 8.27
N ALA A 116 0.04 7.72 8.16
CA ALA A 116 -0.92 8.03 9.20
C ALA A 116 -1.80 6.81 9.54
N GLU A 117 -2.06 5.96 8.55
CA GLU A 117 -2.87 4.75 8.68
C GLU A 117 -2.24 3.70 9.60
N GLY A 118 -0.92 3.74 9.80
CA GLY A 118 -0.18 2.84 10.69
C GLY A 118 0.44 3.52 11.91
N ALA A 119 0.24 4.83 12.08
CA ALA A 119 0.80 5.56 13.21
C ALA A 119 0.08 5.16 14.52
N LYS A 120 0.83 4.75 15.53
CA LYS A 120 0.28 4.53 16.87
C LYS A 120 -0.13 5.87 17.47
N THR A 121 -1.41 6.04 17.73
CA THR A 121 -1.97 7.26 18.30
C THR A 121 -3.07 6.94 19.29
N ASP A 122 -3.28 7.81 20.27
CA ASP A 122 -4.41 7.77 21.20
C ASP A 122 -5.50 8.78 20.83
N PHE A 123 -5.45 9.32 19.61
CA PHE A 123 -6.33 10.38 19.10
C PHE A 123 -7.82 10.17 19.39
N LEU A 124 -8.34 8.95 19.17
CA LEU A 124 -9.72 8.57 19.47
C LEU A 124 -9.79 7.30 20.32
N LYS A 125 -8.83 7.14 21.26
CA LYS A 125 -8.89 6.07 22.25
C LYS A 125 -9.46 6.61 23.56
N PHE A 126 -10.74 6.33 23.78
CA PHE A 126 -11.45 6.74 24.99
C PHE A 126 -11.19 5.77 26.15
N PRO A 127 -11.37 6.23 27.40
CA PRO A 127 -11.36 5.35 28.55
C PRO A 127 -12.37 4.21 28.38
N THR A 128 -11.93 2.98 28.63
CA THR A 128 -12.81 1.84 28.82
C THR A 128 -13.25 1.80 30.29
N PRO A 129 -14.26 0.99 30.67
CA PRO A 129 -14.60 0.82 32.08
C PRO A 129 -13.41 0.46 32.98
N GLN A 130 -12.40 -0.26 32.45
CA GLN A 130 -11.18 -0.63 33.16
C GLN A 130 -10.16 0.51 33.26
N THR A 131 -10.17 1.46 32.32
CA THR A 131 -9.22 2.58 32.27
C THR A 131 -9.85 3.92 32.63
N PHE A 132 -11.09 3.92 33.13
CA PHE A 132 -11.77 5.11 33.61
C PHE A 132 -11.02 5.69 34.82
N ASP A 133 -10.47 6.88 34.64
CA ASP A 133 -9.87 7.67 35.68
C ASP A 133 -10.57 9.03 35.74
N HIS A 134 -11.06 9.37 36.92
CA HIS A 134 -11.73 10.63 37.21
C HIS A 134 -10.74 11.78 37.44
N ARG A 135 -9.43 11.53 37.27
CA ARG A 135 -8.33 12.51 37.29
C ARG A 135 -8.33 13.37 38.56
N ARG A 136 -8.52 12.75 39.75
CA ARG A 136 -8.43 13.46 41.04
C ARG A 136 -6.98 13.88 41.28
N SER A 137 -6.67 15.13 40.98
CA SER A 137 -5.49 15.86 41.44
C SER A 137 -5.70 16.43 42.83
#